data_AF-A0A941ZPU2-F1
#
_entry.id   AF-A0A941ZPU2-F1
#
_cell.length_a   1.000
_cell.length_b   1.000
_cell.length_c   1.000
_cell.angle_alpha   90.00
_cell.angle_beta   90.00
_cell.angle_gamma   90.00
#
_symmetry.space_group_name_H-M   'P 1'
#
loop_
_entity.id
_entity.type
_entity.pdbx_description
1 polymer ?
#
loop_
_entity_poly.entity_id
_entity_poly.type
_entity_poly.pdbx_seq_one_letter_code
_entity_poly.pdbx_strand_id
1 'polypeptide(L)' 'VKNTRVLLFWGERITGKGWRLHIMAPQHPLEGSLEERAHAINREVENLIRKCPTQYLWGYNRYKVPSGANPPPADNS' A
#
# COMPACT_ATOMS: atom_id res chain seq x y z
N VAL A 1 -7.85 -7.54 -16.83
CA VAL A 1 -8.13 -8.98 -16.66
C VAL A 1 -9.48 -9.10 -15.96
N LYS A 2 -10.50 -9.70 -16.59
CA LYS A 2 -11.80 -9.93 -15.94
C LYS A 2 -11.68 -11.15 -15.00
N ASN A 3 -12.36 -11.12 -13.87
CA ASN A 3 -12.41 -12.19 -12.88
C ASN A 3 -11.11 -12.47 -12.07
N THR A 4 -10.30 -11.44 -11.81
CA THR A 4 -9.14 -11.55 -10.91
C THR A 4 -9.50 -11.01 -9.53
N ARG A 5 -9.16 -11.77 -8.48
CA ARG A 5 -9.29 -11.33 -7.09
C ARG A 5 -7.99 -10.71 -6.62
N VAL A 6 -8.07 -9.51 -6.05
CA VAL A 6 -6.93 -8.88 -5.39
C VAL A 6 -6.89 -9.36 -3.94
N LEU A 7 -5.69 -9.76 -3.50
CA LEU A 7 -5.40 -10.08 -2.11
C LEU A 7 -4.25 -9.19 -1.64
N LEU A 8 -4.36 -8.74 -0.39
CA LEU A 8 -3.32 -8.00 0.31
C LEU A 8 -2.55 -8.98 1.18
N PHE A 9 -1.22 -8.86 1.22
CA PHE A 9 -0.41 -9.70 2.10
C PHE A 9 0.79 -8.96 2.66
N TRP A 10 1.23 -9.35 3.86
CA TRP A 10 2.54 -9.03 4.40
C TRP A 10 3.08 -10.22 5.21
N GLY A 11 4.39 -10.39 5.22
CA GLY A 11 5.04 -11.38 6.08
C GLY A 11 5.56 -10.70 7.33
N GLU A 12 5.04 -11.00 8.51
CA GLU A 12 5.55 -10.54 9.80
C GLU A 12 6.76 -11.39 10.24
N ARG A 13 7.88 -10.74 10.60
CA ARG A 13 9.08 -11.41 11.09
C ARG A 13 8.84 -11.87 12.53
N ILE A 14 9.01 -13.16 12.77
CA ILE A 14 9.03 -13.72 14.11
C ILE A 14 10.49 -13.98 14.48
N THR A 15 11.03 -13.19 15.41
CA THR A 15 12.45 -13.23 15.79
C THR A 15 12.87 -14.66 16.18
N GLY A 16 13.89 -15.18 15.50
CA GLY A 16 14.39 -16.54 15.69
C GLY A 16 13.46 -17.68 15.23
N LYS A 17 12.29 -17.38 14.65
CA LYS A 17 11.26 -18.39 14.31
C LYS A 17 10.73 -18.32 12.87
N GLY A 18 11.32 -17.49 12.03
CA GLY A 18 10.92 -17.35 10.62
C GLY A 18 9.88 -16.24 10.41
N TRP A 19 8.86 -16.50 9.58
CA TRP A 19 7.88 -15.51 9.14
C TRP A 19 6.44 -16.00 9.33
N ARG A 20 5.52 -15.10 9.70
CA ARG A 20 4.08 -15.32 9.66
C ARG A 20 3.49 -14.56 8.48
N LEU A 21 2.87 -15.26 7.56
CA LEU A 21 2.18 -14.64 6.43
C LEU A 21 0.76 -14.25 6.83
N HIS A 22 0.41 -12.99 6.62
CA HIS A 22 -0.95 -12.47 6.76
C HIS A 22 -1.50 -12.22 5.36
N ILE A 23 -2.69 -12.73 5.07
CA ILE A 23 -3.38 -12.57 3.78
C ILE A 23 -4.80 -12.13 4.06
N MET A 24 -5.28 -11.11 3.35
CA MET A 24 -6.66 -10.61 3.49
C MET A 24 -7.20 -10.05 2.19
N ALA A 25 -8.53 -9.97 2.10
CA ALA A 25 -9.18 -9.19 1.06
C ALA A 25 -9.06 -7.68 1.37
N PRO A 26 -9.05 -6.81 0.35
CA PRO A 26 -9.21 -5.36 0.54
C PRO A 26 -10.47 -5.04 1.34
N GLN A 27 -10.38 -4.07 2.24
CA GLN A 27 -11.56 -3.60 2.99
C GLN A 27 -12.44 -2.68 2.13
N HIS A 28 -11.83 -1.91 1.24
CA HIS A 28 -12.52 -1.06 0.28
C HIS A 28 -12.53 -1.70 -1.12
N PRO A 29 -13.63 -1.52 -1.89
CA PRO A 29 -13.66 -1.93 -3.30
C PRO A 29 -12.53 -1.25 -4.10
N LEU A 30 -11.84 -2.03 -4.93
CA LEU A 30 -10.81 -1.54 -5.84
C LEU A 30 -11.40 -1.31 -7.24
N GLU A 31 -12.40 -0.43 -7.31
CA GLU A 31 -13.21 -0.17 -8.50
C GLU A 31 -13.11 1.31 -8.93
N GLY A 32 -13.72 1.65 -10.07
CA GLY A 32 -13.75 3.02 -10.60
C GLY A 32 -12.63 3.35 -11.58
N SER A 33 -12.27 4.62 -11.67
CA SER A 33 -11.17 5.18 -12.44
C SER A 33 -9.80 4.71 -11.92
N LEU A 34 -8.73 5.05 -12.65
CA LEU A 34 -7.37 4.75 -12.20
C LEU A 34 -7.05 5.47 -10.88
N GLU A 35 -7.46 6.73 -10.76
CA GLU A 35 -7.24 7.56 -9.59
C GLU A 35 -7.98 7.03 -8.36
N GLU A 36 -9.27 6.70 -8.50
CA GLU A 36 -10.08 6.12 -7.41
C GLU A 36 -9.48 4.81 -6.89
N ARG A 37 -9.04 3.92 -7.79
CA ARG A 37 -8.34 2.68 -7.42
C ARG A 37 -7.02 2.96 -6.72
N ALA A 38 -6.24 3.94 -7.19
CA ALA A 38 -4.98 4.31 -6.55
C ALA A 38 -5.20 4.83 -5.13
N HIS A 39 -6.22 5.67 -4.91
CA HIS A 39 -6.62 6.11 -3.57
C HIS A 39 -7.08 4.95 -2.69
N ALA A 40 -7.88 4.02 -3.23
CA ALA A 40 -8.31 2.84 -2.48
C ALA A 40 -7.12 1.96 -2.05
N ILE A 41 -6.17 1.71 -2.96
CA ILE A 41 -4.94 0.98 -2.65
C ILE A 41 -4.11 1.71 -1.58
N ASN A 42 -3.98 3.04 -1.64
CA ASN A 42 -3.28 3.80 -0.62
C ASN A 42 -3.92 3.62 0.77
N ARG A 43 -5.26 3.67 0.87
CA ARG A 43 -5.98 3.39 2.12
C ARG A 43 -5.74 1.99 2.64
N GLU A 44 -5.74 0.99 1.76
CA GLU A 44 -5.41 -0.39 2.14
C GLU A 44 -3.96 -0.51 2.66
N VAL A 45 -3.00 0.13 1.99
CA VAL A 45 -1.60 0.16 2.43
C VAL A 45 -1.47 0.81 3.81
N GLU A 46 -2.13 1.94 4.06
CA GLU A 46 -2.14 2.56 5.39
C GLU A 46 -2.72 1.62 6.45
N ASN A 47 -3.80 0.90 6.13
CA ASN A 47 -4.39 -0.09 7.03
C ASN A 47 -3.42 -1.22 7.35
N LEU A 48 -2.66 -1.72 6.36
CA LEU A 48 -1.61 -2.72 6.58
C LEU A 48 -0.49 -2.18 7.48
N ILE A 49 -0.02 -0.96 7.22
CA ILE A 49 1.02 -0.31 8.03
C ILE A 49 0.59 -0.22 9.50
N ARG A 50 -0.68 0.14 9.77
CA ARG A 50 -1.22 0.19 11.14
C ARG A 50 -1.19 -1.16 11.87
N LYS A 51 -1.17 -2.29 11.15
CA LYS A 51 -1.09 -3.64 11.77
C LYS A 51 0.32 -4.01 12.25
N CYS A 52 1.36 -3.53 11.58
CA CYS A 52 2.75 -3.83 11.94
C CYS A 52 3.70 -2.68 11.53
N PRO A 53 3.59 -1.50 12.17
CA PRO A 53 4.27 -0.29 11.70
C PRO A 53 5.80 -0.41 11.77
N THR A 54 6.32 -1.19 12.72
CA THR A 54 7.77 -1.44 12.89
C THR A 54 8.41 -2.15 11.70
N GLN A 55 7.61 -2.75 10.83
CA GLN A 55 8.10 -3.54 9.71
C GLN A 55 7.88 -2.89 8.34
N TYR A 56 7.29 -1.69 8.32
CA TYR A 56 7.23 -0.89 7.11
C TYR A 56 8.59 -0.27 6.80
N LEU A 57 8.91 -0.15 5.51
CA LEU A 57 10.18 0.41 5.05
C LEU A 57 10.15 1.95 5.11
N TRP A 58 10.22 2.53 6.31
CA TRP A 58 10.16 3.98 6.52
C TRP A 58 11.29 4.77 5.86
N GLY A 59 12.45 4.14 5.65
CA GLY A 59 13.58 4.75 4.95
C GLY A 59 13.39 4.93 3.44
N TYR A 60 12.31 4.37 2.86
CA TYR A 60 11.99 4.57 1.46
C TYR A 60 11.34 5.94 1.25
N ASN A 61 12.00 6.82 0.50
CA ASN A 61 11.46 8.13 0.17
C ASN A 61 10.32 8.04 -0.86
N ARG A 62 9.13 7.64 -0.39
CA ARG A 62 7.93 7.42 -1.20
C ARG A 62 7.46 8.66 -1.94
N TYR A 63 7.72 9.85 -1.39
CA TYR A 63 7.29 11.13 -1.94
C TYR A 63 8.37 11.81 -2.79
N LYS A 64 9.50 11.14 -3.03
CA LYS A 64 10.52 11.64 -3.96
C LYS A 64 9.92 11.71 -5.36
N VAL A 65 9.89 12.91 -5.92
CA VAL A 65 9.58 13.12 -7.35
C VAL A 65 10.86 12.78 -8.15
N PRO A 66 10.85 11.76 -9.03
CA PRO A 66 11.99 11.45 -9.88
C PRO A 66 12.33 12.61 -10.82
N SER A 67 13.59 12.73 -11.23
CA SER A 67 13.99 13.73 -12.22
C SER A 67 13.20 13.52 -13.52
N GLY A 68 12.59 14.58 -14.05
CA GLY A 68 11.76 14.54 -15.25
C GLY A 68 10.31 14.09 -15.05
N ALA A 69 9.89 13.75 -13.81
CA ALA A 69 8.48 13.55 -13.50
C ALA A 69 7.79 14.90 -13.23
N ASN A 70 6.54 15.03 -13.67
CA ASN A 70 5.72 16.17 -13.27
C ASN A 70 5.56 16.17 -11.75
N PRO A 71 5.74 17.32 -11.07
CA PRO A 71 5.49 17.41 -9.64
C PRO A 71 4.02 17.09 -9.36
N PRO A 72 3.70 16.56 -8.16
CA PRO A 72 2.31 16.44 -7.75
C PRO A 72 1.62 17.82 -7.81
N PRO A 73 0.31 17.87 -8.05
CA PRO A 73 -0.45 19.11 -8.00
C PRO A 73 -0.14 19.89 -6.72
N ALA A 74 0.01 21.21 -6.82
CA ALA A 74 0.26 22.06 -5.65
C ALA A 74 -0.87 21.90 -4.63
N ASP A 75 -0.50 21.71 -3.38
CA ASP A 75 -1.45 21.66 -2.26
C ASP A 75 -1.97 23.09 -2.02
N ASN A 76 -3.25 23.31 -2.32
CA ASN A 76 -3.94 24.60 -2.11
C ASN A 76 -4.77 24.57 -0.82
N SER A 77 -4.28 23.88 0.22
CA SER A 77 -4.90 23.84 1.55
C SER A 77 -4.77 25.17 2.29
#